data_AF-S5VF91-F1
#
_entry.id   AF-S5VF91-F1
#
_cell.length_a   1.000
_cell.length_b   1.000
_cell.length_c   1.000
_cell.angle_alpha   90.00
_cell.angle_beta   90.00
_cell.angle_gamma   90.00
#
_symmetry.space_group_name_H-M   'P 1'
#
loop_
_entity.id
_entity.type
_entity.pdbx_description
1 polymer ?
#
loop_
_entity_poly.entity_id
_entity_poly.type
_entity_poly.pdbx_seq_one_letter_code
_entity_poly.pdbx_strand_id
1 'polypeptide(L)'
;MPHHTGQAGTAGAHRCTGGTNRRVTLDVEVDAWRTKLIEAAPTTASRRATKVLRKPKTTQPPAASQITPVSISAERVRQAFRRHKQQCPACRGEATARDGEPLPCRDGERLAVTFLRLLRQEPKRQAVREVFARERQRFDRHYTVAAPAKRKSQWAAVLPKVQDADTRRAQLPAGDAPTEARNVPLETLHPMRGNAN
;
A
#
# COMPACT_ATOMS: atom_id res chain seq x y z
N MET A 1 3.32 -51.20 3.38
CA MET A 1 1.97 -50.78 3.82
C MET A 1 1.47 -49.72 2.85
N PRO A 2 0.39 -49.97 2.09
CA PRO A 2 -0.20 -48.96 1.23
C PRO A 2 -0.74 -47.83 2.12
N HIS A 3 -0.17 -46.64 2.01
CA HIS A 3 -0.74 -45.44 2.63
C HIS A 3 -1.42 -44.64 1.54
N HIS A 4 -2.61 -44.13 1.83
CA HIS A 4 -3.30 -43.21 0.94
C HIS A 4 -2.47 -41.92 0.81
N THR A 5 -2.13 -41.53 -0.41
CA THR A 5 -1.30 -40.34 -0.73
C THR A 5 -2.13 -39.11 -1.10
N GLY A 6 -3.46 -39.22 -1.10
CA GLY A 6 -4.37 -38.11 -1.42
C GLY A 6 -4.62 -37.16 -0.25
N GLN A 7 -5.25 -36.03 -0.58
CA GLN A 7 -5.60 -34.96 0.37
C GLN A 7 -6.57 -35.46 1.46
N ALA A 8 -6.35 -35.05 2.71
CA ALA A 8 -7.17 -35.49 3.83
C ALA A 8 -8.64 -35.03 3.67
N GLY A 9 -9.59 -35.96 3.85
CA GLY A 9 -11.04 -35.68 3.76
C GLY A 9 -11.72 -36.16 2.47
N THR A 10 -11.00 -36.80 1.55
CA THR A 10 -11.60 -37.40 0.33
C THR A 10 -12.22 -38.77 0.63
N ALA A 11 -13.26 -39.14 -0.14
CA ALA A 11 -14.02 -40.38 0.04
C ALA A 11 -13.19 -41.67 -0.16
N GLY A 12 -11.99 -41.58 -0.75
CA GLY A 12 -11.05 -42.69 -0.95
C GLY A 12 -10.11 -42.95 0.25
N ALA A 13 -10.37 -42.35 1.41
CA ALA A 13 -9.56 -42.56 2.61
C ALA A 13 -9.63 -44.02 3.08
N HIS A 14 -8.62 -44.81 2.72
CA HIS A 14 -8.43 -46.14 3.29
C HIS A 14 -8.08 -45.99 4.78
N ARG A 15 -9.00 -46.38 5.67
CA ARG A 15 -8.65 -46.65 7.07
C ARG A 15 -7.82 -47.93 7.11
N CYS A 16 -6.80 -47.93 7.97
CA CYS A 16 -6.07 -49.12 8.38
C CYS A 16 -7.05 -50.29 8.61
N THR A 17 -7.04 -51.29 7.73
CA THR A 17 -7.89 -52.48 7.87
C THR A 17 -7.52 -53.22 9.15
N GLY A 18 -8.51 -53.79 9.84
CA GLY A 18 -8.32 -54.46 11.11
C GLY A 18 -7.16 -55.47 11.05
N GLY A 19 -6.21 -55.37 12.00
CA GLY A 19 -4.98 -56.16 12.02
C GLY A 19 -3.69 -55.41 11.65
N THR A 20 -3.78 -54.14 11.23
CA THR A 20 -2.61 -53.30 10.90
C THR A 20 -2.00 -52.56 12.10
N ASN A 21 -2.63 -52.62 13.27
CA ASN A 21 -2.07 -52.14 14.53
C ASN A 21 -0.97 -53.12 14.96
N ARG A 22 0.28 -52.85 14.61
CA ARG A 22 1.41 -53.66 15.07
C ARG A 22 1.59 -53.43 16.57
N ARG A 23 1.25 -54.44 17.38
CA ARG A 23 1.51 -54.42 18.81
C ARG A 23 3.04 -54.48 18.99
N VAL A 24 3.63 -53.38 19.46
CA VAL A 24 5.06 -53.32 19.75
C VAL A 24 5.23 -53.69 21.22
N THR A 25 5.82 -54.85 21.48
CA THR A 25 6.23 -55.24 22.82
C THR A 25 7.58 -54.59 23.09
N LEU A 26 7.60 -53.59 23.95
CA LEU A 26 8.83 -52.98 24.43
C LEU A 26 9.30 -53.76 25.65
N ASP A 27 10.10 -54.79 25.40
CA ASP A 27 10.77 -55.54 26.47
C ASP A 27 12.06 -54.81 26.84
N VAL A 28 11.91 -53.80 27.68
CA VAL A 28 13.03 -53.01 28.21
C VAL A 28 12.86 -52.93 29.71
N GLU A 29 13.91 -53.30 30.42
CA GLU A 29 14.01 -53.18 31.87
C GLU A 29 13.93 -51.69 32.26
N VAL A 30 12.95 -51.34 33.10
CA VAL A 30 12.52 -49.96 33.32
C VAL A 30 13.66 -49.12 33.91
N ASP A 31 14.52 -49.70 34.73
CA ASP A 31 15.62 -48.97 35.36
C ASP A 31 16.80 -48.77 34.39
N ALA A 32 17.10 -49.76 33.54
CA ALA A 32 18.02 -49.57 32.41
C ALA A 32 17.52 -48.49 31.42
N TRP A 33 16.21 -48.41 31.18
CA TRP A 33 15.64 -47.37 30.33
C TRP A 33 15.76 -45.97 30.95
N ARG A 34 15.45 -45.84 32.24
CA ARG A 34 15.60 -44.58 32.99
C ARG A 34 17.06 -44.11 33.00
N THR A 35 18.00 -45.03 33.21
CA THR A 35 19.43 -44.73 33.21
C THR A 35 19.87 -44.18 31.85
N LYS A 36 19.49 -44.86 30.75
CA LYS A 36 19.77 -44.39 29.38
C LYS A 36 19.13 -43.03 29.08
N LEU A 37 17.94 -42.75 29.60
CA LEU A 37 17.27 -41.45 29.45
C LEU A 37 18.03 -40.32 30.16
N ILE A 38 18.53 -40.57 31.37
CA ILE A 38 19.30 -39.59 32.15
C ILE A 38 20.65 -39.31 31.46
N GLU A 39 21.33 -40.35 30.97
CA GLU A 39 22.59 -40.21 30.22
C GLU A 39 22.42 -39.51 28.86
N ALA A 40 21.26 -39.67 28.21
CA ALA A 40 20.93 -39.02 26.94
C ALA A 40 20.48 -37.55 27.08
N ALA A 41 20.08 -37.11 28.28
CA ALA A 41 19.66 -35.75 28.55
C ALA A 41 20.77 -34.70 28.30
N PRO A 42 22.02 -34.86 28.78
CA PRO A 42 23.08 -33.88 28.53
C PRO A 42 23.49 -33.79 27.05
N THR A 43 23.45 -34.90 26.30
CA THR A 43 23.78 -34.93 24.86
C THR A 43 22.68 -34.31 23.97
N THR A 44 21.45 -34.21 24.47
CA THR A 44 20.33 -33.55 23.79
C THR A 44 20.13 -32.11 24.25
N ALA A 45 20.49 -31.78 25.49
CA ALA A 45 20.42 -30.41 26.03
C ALA A 45 21.33 -29.43 25.27
N SER A 46 22.51 -29.86 24.80
CA SER A 46 23.42 -29.02 24.00
C SER A 46 22.90 -28.69 22.59
N ARG A 47 21.91 -29.44 22.08
CA ARG A 47 21.34 -29.26 20.73
C ARG A 47 20.22 -28.22 20.68
N ARG A 48 19.76 -27.70 21.82
CA ARG A 48 18.73 -26.65 21.85
C ARG A 48 19.37 -25.28 22.06
N ALA A 49 19.72 -24.61 20.96
CA ALA A 49 19.90 -23.17 20.98
C ALA A 49 18.53 -22.51 21.31
N THR A 50 18.38 -21.98 22.53
CA THR A 50 17.13 -21.36 23.03
C THR A 50 17.00 -19.87 22.66
N LYS A 51 17.72 -19.39 21.64
CA LYS A 51 17.44 -18.06 21.08
C LYS A 51 16.28 -18.15 20.11
N VAL A 52 15.07 -17.93 20.64
CA VAL A 52 13.91 -17.60 19.82
C VAL A 52 14.23 -16.32 19.05
N LEU A 53 14.60 -16.46 17.76
CA LEU A 53 14.73 -15.32 16.87
C LEU A 53 13.34 -14.66 16.75
N ARG A 54 13.20 -13.45 17.27
CA ARG A 54 11.96 -12.70 17.14
C ARG A 54 11.72 -12.45 15.65
N LYS A 55 10.50 -12.77 15.19
CA LYS A 55 10.07 -12.44 13.83
C LYS A 55 10.31 -10.95 13.58
N PRO A 56 10.82 -10.56 12.40
CA PRO A 56 10.95 -9.15 12.03
C PRO A 56 9.60 -8.48 12.23
N LYS A 57 9.60 -7.36 12.95
CA LYS A 57 8.40 -6.56 13.13
C LYS A 57 8.12 -5.87 11.80
N THR A 58 7.23 -6.45 10.99
CA THR A 58 6.83 -5.86 9.71
C THR A 58 6.04 -4.59 9.95
N THR A 59 6.36 -3.53 9.20
CA THR A 59 5.57 -2.30 9.16
C THR A 59 4.13 -2.66 8.81
N GLN A 60 3.16 -2.11 9.55
CA GLN A 60 1.76 -2.33 9.22
C GLN A 60 1.48 -1.77 7.82
N PRO A 61 0.81 -2.54 6.95
CA PRO A 61 0.40 -2.02 5.66
C PRO A 61 -0.50 -0.80 5.85
N PRO A 62 -0.45 0.17 4.92
CA PRO A 62 -1.31 1.36 4.97
C PRO A 62 -2.79 0.94 4.97
N ALA A 63 -3.64 1.78 5.56
CA ALA A 63 -5.08 1.56 5.54
C ALA A 63 -5.59 1.51 4.09
N ALA A 64 -6.63 0.72 3.81
CA ALA A 64 -7.18 0.59 2.45
C ALA A 64 -7.57 1.95 1.83
N SER A 65 -7.99 2.92 2.65
CA SER A 65 -8.29 4.30 2.25
C SER A 65 -7.06 5.11 1.80
N GLN A 66 -5.86 4.71 2.22
CA GLN A 66 -4.59 5.35 1.86
C GLN A 66 -3.95 4.71 0.62
N ILE A 67 -4.45 3.56 0.16
CA ILE A 67 -3.96 2.90 -1.04
C ILE A 67 -4.55 3.63 -2.25
N THR A 68 -3.75 4.49 -2.88
CA THR A 68 -4.06 5.01 -4.20
C THR A 68 -3.72 3.96 -5.25
N PRO A 69 -4.71 3.39 -5.96
CA PRO A 69 -4.43 2.40 -6.99
C PRO A 69 -3.61 3.07 -8.09
N VAL A 70 -2.44 2.50 -8.41
CA VAL A 70 -1.64 2.95 -9.54
C VAL A 70 -2.48 2.78 -10.80
N SER A 71 -2.88 3.89 -11.41
CA SER A 71 -3.61 3.84 -12.68
C SER A 71 -2.65 3.38 -13.76
N ILE A 72 -2.82 2.15 -14.24
CA ILE A 72 -2.09 1.66 -15.41
C ILE A 72 -2.56 2.47 -16.61
N SER A 73 -1.67 3.27 -17.20
CA SER A 73 -1.97 4.05 -18.40
C SER A 73 -1.94 3.17 -19.65
N ALA A 74 -2.87 3.41 -20.58
CA ALA A 74 -2.91 2.70 -21.86
C ALA A 74 -1.58 2.84 -22.61
N GLU A 75 -0.98 4.03 -22.60
CA GLU A 75 0.29 4.30 -23.27
C GLU A 75 1.45 3.49 -22.69
N ARG A 76 1.51 3.32 -21.36
CA ARG A 76 2.56 2.50 -20.73
C ARG A 76 2.42 1.03 -21.11
N VAL A 77 1.20 0.51 -21.24
CA VAL A 77 0.95 -0.86 -21.73
C VAL A 77 1.31 -0.98 -23.21
N ARG A 78 1.01 0.04 -24.03
CA ARG A 78 1.40 0.07 -25.45
C ARG A 78 2.93 0.02 -25.61
N GLN A 79 3.66 0.80 -24.82
CA GLN A 79 5.12 0.80 -24.82
C GLN A 79 5.68 -0.56 -24.38
N ALA A 80 5.11 -1.17 -23.33
CA ALA A 80 5.50 -2.50 -22.89
C ALA A 80 5.25 -3.57 -23.97
N PHE A 81 4.11 -3.50 -24.67
CA PHE A 81 3.81 -4.39 -25.79
C PHE A 81 4.79 -4.23 -26.94
N ARG A 82 5.14 -3.00 -27.32
CA ARG A 82 6.14 -2.72 -28.37
C ARG A 82 7.52 -3.29 -28.00
N ARG A 83 7.98 -3.04 -26.78
CA ARG A 83 9.25 -3.58 -26.28
C ARG A 83 9.25 -5.11 -26.26
N HIS A 84 8.16 -5.71 -25.80
CA HIS A 84 7.99 -7.16 -25.83
C HIS A 84 8.08 -7.71 -27.25
N LYS A 85 7.38 -7.11 -28.22
CA LYS A 85 7.42 -7.52 -29.63
C LYS A 85 8.84 -7.46 -30.22
N GLN A 86 9.65 -6.49 -29.81
CA GLN A 86 11.05 -6.38 -30.27
C GLN A 86 11.97 -7.46 -29.69
N GLN A 87 11.67 -7.96 -28.48
CA GLN A 87 12.54 -8.86 -27.72
C GLN A 87 12.11 -10.33 -27.76
N CYS A 88 10.85 -10.61 -28.11
CA CYS A 88 10.27 -11.96 -28.06
C CYS A 88 10.32 -12.65 -29.44
N PRO A 89 11.07 -13.75 -29.60
CA PRO A 89 11.18 -14.49 -30.86
C PRO A 89 9.84 -14.98 -31.41
N ALA A 90 8.92 -15.41 -30.54
CA ALA A 90 7.57 -15.83 -30.92
C ALA A 90 6.75 -14.66 -31.52
N CYS A 91 6.83 -13.46 -30.95
CA CYS A 91 6.18 -12.28 -31.51
C CYS A 91 6.85 -11.72 -32.77
N ARG A 92 8.13 -12.04 -32.98
CA ARG A 92 8.86 -11.73 -34.23
C ARG A 92 8.59 -12.75 -35.33
N GLY A 93 7.95 -13.88 -35.02
CA GLY A 93 7.73 -14.98 -35.97
C GLY A 93 8.99 -15.82 -36.21
N GLU A 94 10.01 -15.67 -35.39
CA GLU A 94 11.28 -16.40 -35.48
C GLU A 94 11.26 -17.72 -34.70
N ALA A 95 10.27 -17.91 -33.83
CA ALA A 95 10.10 -19.15 -33.08
C ALA A 95 8.91 -19.95 -33.62
N THR A 96 9.21 -21.15 -34.12
CA THR A 96 8.22 -22.13 -34.56
C THR A 96 8.24 -23.36 -33.65
N ALA A 97 7.11 -24.03 -33.54
CA ALA A 97 6.97 -25.31 -32.89
C ALA A 97 7.55 -26.42 -33.80
N ARG A 98 7.59 -27.66 -33.29
CA ARG A 98 8.19 -28.81 -34.00
C ARG A 98 7.49 -29.15 -35.33
N ASP A 99 6.24 -28.76 -35.46
CA ASP A 99 5.39 -28.90 -36.65
C ASP A 99 5.61 -27.78 -37.68
N GLY A 100 6.47 -26.80 -37.37
CA GLY A 100 6.73 -25.63 -38.24
C GLY A 100 5.75 -24.48 -38.01
N GLU A 101 4.73 -24.64 -37.15
CA GLU A 101 3.76 -23.59 -36.87
C GLU A 101 4.34 -22.51 -35.96
N PRO A 102 3.94 -21.22 -36.11
CA PRO A 102 4.38 -20.16 -35.22
C PRO A 102 4.00 -20.43 -33.75
N LEU A 103 4.97 -20.28 -32.84
CA LEU A 103 4.70 -20.43 -31.41
C LEU A 103 3.77 -19.30 -30.90
N PRO A 104 2.69 -19.60 -30.17
CA PRO A 104 1.82 -18.58 -29.60
C PRO A 104 2.53 -17.84 -28.46
N CYS A 105 2.34 -16.51 -28.40
CA CYS A 105 2.90 -15.67 -27.32
C CYS A 105 1.81 -15.17 -26.36
N ARG A 106 1.68 -15.84 -25.20
CA ARG A 106 0.70 -15.48 -24.16
C ARG A 106 0.95 -14.12 -23.51
N ASP A 107 2.21 -13.74 -23.34
CA ASP A 107 2.56 -12.43 -22.77
C ASP A 107 2.19 -11.29 -23.73
N GLY A 108 2.50 -11.46 -25.02
CA GLY A 108 2.10 -10.55 -26.07
C GLY A 108 0.58 -10.41 -26.17
N GLU A 109 -0.14 -11.54 -26.17
CA GLU A 109 -1.61 -11.59 -26.15
C GLU A 109 -2.18 -10.82 -24.94
N ARG A 110 -1.65 -11.09 -23.74
CA ARG A 110 -2.09 -10.42 -22.50
C ARG A 110 -1.89 -8.92 -22.56
N LEU A 111 -0.73 -8.45 -23.05
CA LEU A 111 -0.44 -7.03 -23.20
C LEU A 111 -1.38 -6.36 -24.23
N ALA A 112 -1.62 -7.00 -25.37
CA ALA A 112 -2.52 -6.51 -26.40
C ALA A 112 -3.97 -6.39 -25.90
N VAL A 113 -4.50 -7.44 -25.25
CA VAL A 113 -5.85 -7.43 -24.67
C VAL A 113 -5.98 -6.35 -23.59
N THR A 114 -4.95 -6.19 -22.75
CA THR A 114 -4.95 -5.17 -21.70
C THR A 114 -4.98 -3.75 -22.29
N PHE A 115 -4.19 -3.49 -23.33
CA PHE A 115 -4.18 -2.21 -24.03
C PHE A 115 -5.55 -1.88 -24.64
N LEU A 116 -6.15 -2.81 -25.37
CA LEU A 116 -7.48 -2.63 -25.98
C LEU A 116 -8.56 -2.39 -24.93
N ARG A 117 -8.51 -3.10 -23.80
CA ARG A 117 -9.43 -2.90 -22.68
C ARG A 117 -9.31 -1.47 -22.12
N LEU A 118 -8.09 -0.97 -21.91
CA LEU A 118 -7.87 0.37 -21.39
C LEU A 118 -8.35 1.44 -22.36
N LEU A 119 -8.06 1.31 -23.66
CA LEU A 119 -8.55 2.23 -24.69
C LEU A 119 -10.09 2.31 -24.71
N ARG A 120 -10.78 1.16 -24.65
CA ARG A 120 -12.24 1.12 -24.62
C ARG A 120 -12.83 1.77 -23.37
N GLN A 121 -12.11 1.73 -22.25
CA GLN A 121 -12.55 2.30 -20.98
C GLN A 121 -12.24 3.80 -20.84
N GLU A 122 -11.29 4.33 -21.60
CA GLU A 122 -10.81 5.71 -21.41
C GLU A 122 -11.91 6.77 -21.56
N PRO A 123 -12.82 6.71 -22.56
CA PRO A 123 -13.90 7.69 -22.67
C PRO A 123 -14.81 7.72 -21.43
N LYS A 124 -15.12 6.55 -20.85
CA LYS A 124 -15.92 6.46 -19.62
C LYS A 124 -15.18 7.05 -18.42
N ARG A 125 -13.87 6.78 -18.31
CA ARG A 125 -13.02 7.35 -17.25
C ARG A 125 -12.92 8.86 -17.37
N GLN A 126 -12.76 9.37 -18.58
CA GLN A 126 -12.72 10.80 -18.86
C GLN A 126 -14.05 11.46 -18.49
N ALA A 127 -15.19 10.91 -18.91
CA ALA A 127 -16.51 11.44 -18.54
C ALA A 127 -16.69 11.53 -17.02
N VAL A 128 -16.29 10.49 -16.27
CA VAL A 128 -16.35 10.50 -14.80
C VAL A 128 -15.45 11.60 -14.21
N ARG A 129 -14.21 11.74 -14.71
CA ARG A 129 -13.29 12.81 -14.27
C ARG A 129 -13.87 14.20 -14.53
N GLU A 130 -14.48 14.41 -15.69
CA GLU A 130 -15.09 15.68 -16.06
C GLU A 130 -16.27 16.03 -15.15
N VAL A 131 -17.13 15.05 -14.81
CA VAL A 131 -18.23 15.24 -13.86
C VAL A 131 -17.70 15.69 -12.49
N PHE A 132 -16.69 15.00 -11.95
CA PHE A 132 -16.09 15.39 -10.66
C PHE A 132 -15.39 16.74 -10.73
N ALA A 133 -14.72 17.05 -11.84
CA ALA A 133 -14.07 18.34 -12.04
C ALA A 133 -15.10 19.49 -12.05
N ARG A 134 -16.23 19.31 -12.73
CA ARG A 134 -17.33 20.28 -12.75
C ARG A 134 -17.93 20.49 -11.37
N GLU A 135 -18.19 19.41 -10.63
CA GLU A 135 -18.76 19.53 -9.28
C GLU A 135 -17.78 20.22 -8.33
N ARG A 136 -16.49 19.89 -8.40
CA ARG A 136 -15.46 20.58 -7.62
C ARG A 136 -15.40 22.07 -7.94
N GLN A 137 -15.42 22.44 -9.23
CA GLN A 137 -15.45 23.83 -9.66
C GLN A 137 -16.68 24.57 -9.12
N ARG A 138 -17.85 23.91 -9.09
CA ARG A 138 -19.08 24.47 -8.52
C ARG A 138 -18.95 24.75 -7.03
N PHE A 139 -18.41 23.80 -6.26
CA PHE A 139 -18.13 23.99 -4.84
C PHE A 139 -17.11 25.09 -4.59
N ASP A 140 -16.00 25.10 -5.33
CA ASP A 140 -14.95 26.12 -5.20
C ASP A 140 -15.53 27.52 -5.50
N ARG A 141 -16.40 27.64 -6.50
CA ARG A 141 -17.14 28.88 -6.79
C ARG A 141 -18.03 29.30 -5.61
N HIS A 142 -18.77 28.38 -5.01
CA HIS A 142 -19.61 28.69 -3.84
C HIS A 142 -18.76 29.18 -2.65
N TYR A 143 -17.64 28.51 -2.37
CA TYR A 143 -16.72 28.91 -1.30
C TYR A 143 -16.10 30.28 -1.55
N THR A 144 -15.61 30.52 -2.77
CA THR A 144 -14.97 31.80 -3.15
C THR A 144 -15.94 32.98 -3.08
N VAL A 145 -17.20 32.80 -3.50
CA VAL A 145 -18.25 33.83 -3.35
C VAL A 145 -18.57 34.10 -1.89
N ALA A 146 -18.67 33.07 -1.05
CA ALA A 146 -19.01 33.23 0.37
C ALA A 146 -17.83 33.70 1.25
N ALA A 147 -16.58 33.52 0.80
CA ALA A 147 -15.39 33.77 1.59
C ALA A 147 -15.25 35.22 2.11
N PRO A 148 -15.54 36.30 1.34
CA PRO A 148 -15.45 37.67 1.85
C PRO A 148 -16.43 37.94 2.99
N ALA A 149 -17.69 37.51 2.86
CA ALA A 149 -18.71 37.70 3.91
C ALA A 149 -18.36 36.93 5.19
N LYS A 150 -17.91 35.67 5.04
CA LYS A 150 -17.44 34.87 6.17
C LYS A 150 -16.21 35.48 6.86
N ARG A 151 -15.25 36.01 6.09
CA ARG A 151 -14.10 36.72 6.66
C ARG A 151 -14.53 37.98 7.40
N LYS A 152 -15.47 38.76 6.86
CA LYS A 152 -16.00 39.96 7.53
C LYS A 152 -16.65 39.62 8.87
N SER A 153 -17.50 38.58 8.91
CA SER A 153 -18.15 38.17 10.17
C SER A 153 -17.15 37.62 11.19
N GLN A 154 -16.16 36.84 10.74
CA GLN A 154 -15.08 36.36 11.60
C GLN A 154 -14.26 37.52 12.17
N TRP A 155 -13.92 38.53 11.36
CA TRP A 155 -13.23 39.73 11.83
C TRP A 155 -14.06 40.52 12.83
N ALA A 156 -15.35 40.71 12.57
CA ALA A 156 -16.25 41.41 13.49
C ALA A 156 -16.33 40.70 14.86
N ALA A 157 -16.32 39.36 14.88
CA ALA A 157 -16.36 38.58 16.12
C ALA A 157 -15.07 38.73 16.97
N VAL A 158 -13.91 38.93 16.33
CA VAL A 158 -12.63 39.10 17.04
C VAL A 158 -12.26 40.56 17.29
N LEU A 159 -12.90 41.50 16.60
CA LEU A 159 -12.59 42.93 16.66
C LEU A 159 -12.55 43.49 18.09
N PRO A 160 -13.49 43.18 19.00
CA PRO A 160 -13.42 43.70 20.37
C PRO A 160 -12.16 43.23 21.11
N LYS A 161 -11.78 41.96 20.96
CA LYS A 161 -10.57 41.42 21.61
C LYS A 161 -9.29 42.05 21.06
N VAL A 162 -9.27 42.36 19.76
CA VAL A 162 -8.16 43.08 19.12
C VAL A 162 -8.07 44.50 19.67
N GLN A 163 -9.20 45.23 19.75
CA GLN A 163 -9.26 46.57 20.31
C GLN A 163 -8.83 46.63 21.78
N ASP A 164 -9.25 45.65 22.59
CA ASP A 164 -8.80 45.53 23.97
C ASP A 164 -7.28 45.33 24.07
N ALA A 165 -6.73 44.49 23.19
CA ALA A 165 -5.29 44.24 23.14
C ALA A 165 -4.51 45.48 22.70
N ASP A 166 -5.02 46.22 21.71
CA ASP A 166 -4.42 47.46 21.23
C ASP A 166 -4.48 48.56 22.29
N THR A 167 -5.59 48.67 23.03
CA THR A 167 -5.76 49.63 24.13
C THR A 167 -4.76 49.35 25.26
N ARG A 168 -4.62 48.08 25.67
CA ARG A 168 -3.60 47.67 26.64
C ARG A 168 -2.19 48.01 26.18
N ARG A 169 -1.89 47.83 24.89
CA ARG A 169 -0.59 48.15 24.31
C ARG A 169 -0.32 49.65 24.31
N ALA A 170 -1.32 50.47 24.00
CA ALA A 170 -1.20 51.93 24.00
C ALA A 170 -0.98 52.53 25.40
N GLN A 171 -1.40 51.82 26.44
CA GLN A 171 -1.22 52.22 27.84
C GLN A 171 0.14 51.79 28.44
N LEU A 172 0.97 51.06 27.68
CA LEU A 172 2.32 50.71 28.15
C LEU A 172 3.21 51.97 28.15
N PRO A 173 3.83 52.33 29.29
CA PRO A 173 4.77 53.44 29.35
C PRO A 173 6.00 53.17 28.47
N ALA A 174 6.60 54.23 27.93
CA ALA A 174 7.79 54.15 27.09
C ALA A 174 8.97 53.56 27.90
N GLY A 175 9.19 52.25 27.75
CA GLY A 175 10.23 51.50 28.48
C GLY A 175 9.88 50.03 28.73
N ASP A 176 8.59 49.69 28.81
CA ASP A 176 8.09 48.32 29.08
C ASP A 176 7.68 47.55 27.82
N ALA A 177 8.02 48.08 26.63
CA ALA A 177 7.78 47.36 25.38
C ALA A 177 8.65 46.08 25.34
N PRO A 178 8.09 44.88 25.11
CA PRO A 178 8.87 43.66 25.04
C PRO A 178 9.97 43.78 23.97
N THR A 179 11.23 43.80 24.38
CA THR A 179 12.41 43.92 23.52
C THR A 179 12.63 42.71 22.60
N GLU A 180 11.88 41.61 22.81
CA GLU A 180 11.98 40.38 22.04
C GLU A 180 11.09 40.33 20.78
N ALA A 181 10.26 41.35 20.53
CA ALA A 181 9.43 41.36 19.33
C ALA A 181 10.28 41.61 18.08
N ARG A 182 10.29 40.65 17.13
CA ARG A 182 10.87 40.86 15.79
C ARG A 182 10.24 42.11 15.17
N ASN A 183 11.09 43.02 14.69
CA ASN A 183 10.66 44.23 14.00
C ASN A 183 9.82 43.82 12.78
N VAL A 184 8.51 44.06 12.83
CA VAL A 184 7.60 43.74 11.74
C VAL A 184 7.50 44.99 10.87
N PRO A 185 7.73 44.91 9.54
CA PRO A 185 7.59 46.06 8.66
C PRO A 185 6.20 46.69 8.82
N LEU A 186 6.17 47.98 9.15
CA LEU A 186 4.92 48.77 9.23
C LEU A 186 4.43 49.20 7.85
N GLU A 187 5.25 49.01 6.81
CA GLU A 187 4.86 49.22 5.42
C GLU A 187 3.87 48.14 4.98
N THR A 188 2.72 48.59 4.47
CA THR A 188 1.72 47.67 3.93
C THR A 188 2.27 47.06 2.65
N LEU A 189 2.71 45.81 2.72
CA LEU A 189 3.23 45.08 1.57
C LEU A 189 2.11 44.85 0.57
N HIS A 190 2.12 45.59 -0.54
CA HIS A 190 1.27 45.31 -1.69
C HIS A 190 1.90 44.14 -2.48
N PRO A 191 1.20 43.01 -2.64
CA PRO A 191 1.70 41.94 -3.49
C PRO A 191 1.77 42.46 -4.93
N MET A 192 2.99 42.59 -5.47
CA MET A 192 3.20 42.84 -6.89
C MET A 192 2.52 41.71 -7.67
N ARG A 193 1.61 42.06 -8.58
CA ARG A 193 1.11 41.13 -9.59
C ARG A 193 2.28 40.80 -10.50
N GLY A 194 2.90 39.63 -10.30
CA GLY A 194 3.89 39.11 -11.24
C GLY A 194 3.22 38.93 -12.60
N ASN A 195 3.69 39.70 -13.59
CA ASN A 195 3.40 39.42 -14.99
C ASN A 195 4.01 38.06 -15.32
N ALA A 196 3.15 37.10 -15.67
CA ALA A 196 3.58 35.86 -16.29
C ALA A 196 4.21 36.20 -17.64
N ASN A 197 5.47 35.78 -17.82
CA ASN A 197 6.14 35.69 -19.12
C ASN A 197 6.35 34.21 -19.41
#